data_AF-A0A371BPG8-F1
#
_entry.id   AF-A0A371BPG8-F1
#
_cell.length_a   1.000
_cell.length_b   1.000
_cell.length_c   1.000
_cell.angle_alpha   90.00
_cell.angle_beta   90.00
_cell.angle_gamma   90.00
#
_symmetry.space_group_name_H-M   'P 1'
#
loop_
_entity.id
_entity.type
_entity.pdbx_description
1 polymer ?
#
loop_
_entity_poly.entity_id
_entity_poly.type
_entity_poly.pdbx_seq_one_letter_code
_entity_poly.pdbx_strand_id
1 'polypeptide(L)'
;MPPAVAPAFLFGMGVGGFVDGIVLHQLLQWHHMLSHTESGNTKTVAGLELNTMADGLFHSAMWVLVVAAAVLTVRARRQGRLSASWRFHTGLVLAGWGVFNVVEGLVNHQLLQIHHVRDDLGGPLAWDLGFLGLSVLLVAAGWLLFRQGKRENPAS
;
A
#
# COMPACT_ATOMS: atom_id res chain seq x y z
N MET A 1 6.26 21.10 -19.10
CA MET A 1 5.11 20.74 -18.22
C MET A 1 5.68 20.02 -17.02
N PRO A 2 5.12 20.13 -15.80
CA PRO A 2 5.74 19.50 -14.64
C PRO A 2 5.79 17.96 -14.77
N PRO A 3 6.83 17.31 -14.21
CA PRO A 3 6.94 15.86 -14.20
C PRO A 3 5.70 15.19 -13.59
N ALA A 4 5.32 14.03 -14.13
CA ALA A 4 4.14 13.29 -13.70
C ALA A 4 4.37 12.62 -12.34
N VAL A 5 3.51 12.93 -11.37
CA VAL A 5 3.58 12.41 -10.00
C VAL A 5 2.82 11.09 -9.85
N ALA A 6 1.63 11.01 -10.45
CA ALA A 6 0.72 9.88 -10.28
C ALA A 6 1.33 8.49 -10.55
N PRO A 7 2.17 8.25 -11.58
CA PRO A 7 2.63 6.90 -11.88
C PRO A 7 3.42 6.27 -10.72
N ALA A 8 4.42 6.96 -10.19
CA ALA A 8 5.25 6.44 -9.10
C ALA A 8 4.47 6.33 -7.78
N PHE A 9 3.55 7.27 -7.53
CA PHE A 9 2.70 7.23 -6.33
C PHE A 9 1.73 6.04 -6.34
N LEU A 10 1.01 5.82 -7.45
CA LEU A 10 0.11 4.68 -7.60
C LEU A 10 0.86 3.34 -7.59
N PHE A 11 2.06 3.31 -8.17
CA PHE A 11 2.93 2.13 -8.08
C PHE A 11 3.27 1.82 -6.61
N GLY A 12 3.63 2.84 -5.83
CA GLY A 12 3.89 2.72 -4.40
C GLY A 12 2.71 2.17 -3.61
N MET A 13 1.49 2.67 -3.87
CA MET A 13 0.28 2.14 -3.24
C MET A 13 0.07 0.66 -3.57
N GLY A 14 0.15 0.30 -4.87
CA GLY A 14 -0.06 -1.08 -5.31
C GLY A 14 0.98 -2.05 -4.73
N VAL A 15 2.26 -1.66 -4.74
CA VAL A 15 3.34 -2.46 -4.13
C VAL A 15 3.17 -2.59 -2.63
N GLY A 16 2.79 -1.51 -1.93
CA GLY A 16 2.52 -1.56 -0.50
C GLY A 16 1.42 -2.56 -0.16
N GLY A 17 0.30 -2.52 -0.89
CA GLY A 17 -0.78 -3.49 -0.71
C GLY A 17 -0.40 -4.91 -1.10
N PHE A 18 0.44 -5.13 -2.12
CA PHE A 18 0.96 -6.47 -2.38
C PHE A 18 1.87 -6.97 -1.26
N VAL A 19 2.71 -6.13 -0.68
CA VAL A 19 3.58 -6.55 0.43
C VAL A 19 2.73 -6.91 1.63
N ASP A 20 1.71 -6.11 1.94
CA ASP A 20 0.74 -6.41 2.99
C ASP A 20 0.01 -7.74 2.73
N GLY A 21 -0.68 -7.87 1.60
CA GLY A 21 -1.47 -9.06 1.28
C GLY A 21 -0.64 -10.33 1.03
N ILE A 22 0.58 -10.24 0.50
CA ILE A 22 1.43 -11.42 0.30
C ILE A 22 2.17 -11.76 1.59
N VAL A 23 2.87 -10.79 2.18
CA VAL A 23 3.73 -11.08 3.34
C VAL A 23 2.90 -11.30 4.58
N LEU A 24 1.98 -10.38 4.91
CA LEU A 24 1.24 -10.45 6.16
C LEU A 24 0.07 -11.44 6.07
N HIS A 25 -0.67 -11.48 4.96
CA HIS A 25 -1.79 -12.42 4.85
C HIS A 25 -1.41 -13.83 4.42
N GLN A 26 -0.52 -13.98 3.43
CA GLN A 26 -0.32 -15.30 2.80
C GLN A 26 0.90 -16.04 3.33
N LEU A 27 2.03 -15.35 3.50
CA LEU A 27 3.27 -15.98 3.99
C LEU A 27 3.26 -16.12 5.51
N LEU A 28 2.95 -15.04 6.22
CA LEU A 28 2.97 -15.01 7.68
C LEU A 28 1.61 -15.37 8.29
N GLN A 29 0.53 -15.14 7.55
CA GLN A 29 -0.85 -15.41 7.97
C GLN A 29 -1.20 -14.76 9.31
N TRP A 30 -0.69 -13.54 9.54
CA TRP A 30 -0.95 -12.80 10.77
C TRP A 30 -2.39 -12.29 10.83
N HIS A 31 -2.94 -11.95 9.66
CA HIS A 31 -4.31 -11.52 9.46
C HIS A 31 -4.70 -11.72 8.00
N HIS A 32 -6.00 -11.67 7.73
CA HIS A 32 -6.56 -11.66 6.39
C HIS A 32 -7.61 -10.56 6.31
N MET A 33 -8.12 -10.22 5.13
CA MET A 33 -9.09 -9.12 4.98
C MET A 33 -10.29 -9.17 5.93
N LEU A 34 -10.76 -10.35 6.33
CA LEU A 34 -11.94 -10.55 7.18
C LEU A 34 -11.65 -11.35 8.44
N SER A 35 -10.38 -11.52 8.84
CA SER A 35 -9.98 -12.45 9.92
C SER A 35 -10.55 -12.14 11.29
N HIS A 36 -10.97 -10.89 11.54
CA HIS A 36 -11.60 -10.48 12.80
C HIS A 36 -13.14 -10.55 12.78
N THR A 37 -13.73 -10.98 11.67
CA THR A 37 -15.18 -11.20 11.56
C THR A 37 -15.55 -12.63 11.92
N GLU A 38 -16.78 -12.86 12.39
CA GLU A 38 -17.25 -14.22 12.73
C GLU A 38 -17.22 -15.17 11.51
N SER A 39 -17.65 -14.69 10.34
CA SER A 39 -17.67 -15.47 9.10
C SER A 39 -16.28 -15.71 8.52
N GLY A 40 -15.33 -14.80 8.78
CA GLY A 40 -13.92 -14.91 8.38
C GLY A 40 -13.04 -15.67 9.37
N ASN A 41 -13.60 -16.46 10.29
CA ASN A 41 -12.81 -17.20 11.28
C ASN A 41 -11.79 -18.15 10.61
N THR A 42 -10.52 -17.81 10.76
CA THR A 42 -9.36 -18.52 10.17
C THR A 42 -9.12 -19.91 10.75
N LYS A 43 -9.84 -20.32 11.80
CA LYS A 43 -9.82 -21.68 12.36
C LYS A 43 -10.77 -22.65 11.66
N THR A 44 -11.53 -22.16 10.68
CA THR A 44 -12.48 -22.97 9.90
C THR A 44 -12.11 -22.97 8.42
N VAL A 45 -12.40 -24.05 7.71
CA VAL A 45 -12.15 -24.14 6.26
C VAL A 45 -12.96 -23.07 5.51
N ALA A 46 -14.26 -22.93 5.84
CA ALA A 46 -15.12 -21.93 5.21
C ALA A 46 -14.62 -20.48 5.42
N GLY A 47 -14.13 -20.16 6.62
CA GLY A 47 -13.54 -18.84 6.89
C GLY A 47 -12.23 -18.62 6.14
N LEU A 48 -11.38 -19.64 5.98
CA LEU A 48 -10.17 -19.55 5.15
C LEU A 48 -10.49 -19.40 3.66
N GLU A 49 -11.52 -20.08 3.14
CA GLU A 49 -11.97 -19.92 1.76
C GLU A 49 -12.50 -18.50 1.51
N LEU A 50 -13.29 -17.96 2.46
CA LEU A 50 -13.80 -16.59 2.38
C LEU A 50 -12.66 -15.56 2.39
N ASN A 51 -11.69 -15.72 3.29
CA ASN A 51 -10.50 -14.85 3.33
C ASN A 51 -9.64 -14.99 2.08
N THR A 52 -9.47 -16.20 1.55
CA THR A 52 -8.75 -16.42 0.28
C THR A 52 -9.40 -15.64 -0.86
N MET A 53 -10.73 -15.67 -0.95
CA MET A 53 -11.47 -14.87 -1.92
C MET A 53 -11.29 -13.37 -1.69
N ALA A 54 -11.46 -12.90 -0.44
CA ALA A 54 -11.34 -11.48 -0.09
C ALA A 54 -9.93 -10.94 -0.36
N ASP A 55 -8.89 -11.68 0.03
CA ASP A 55 -7.49 -11.37 -0.28
C ASP A 55 -7.26 -11.35 -1.80
N GLY A 56 -7.86 -12.26 -2.55
CA GLY A 56 -7.79 -12.28 -4.02
C GLY A 56 -8.41 -11.04 -4.67
N LEU A 57 -9.53 -10.56 -4.15
CA LEU A 57 -10.16 -9.31 -4.60
C LEU A 57 -9.30 -8.09 -4.23
N PHE A 58 -8.75 -8.07 -3.02
CA PHE A 58 -7.81 -7.04 -2.58
C PHE A 58 -6.57 -6.99 -3.49
N HIS A 59 -5.94 -8.13 -3.77
CA HIS A 59 -4.81 -8.22 -4.71
C HIS A 59 -5.19 -7.78 -6.13
N SER A 60 -6.41 -8.07 -6.56
CA SER A 60 -6.92 -7.62 -7.87
C SER A 60 -7.02 -6.10 -7.94
N ALA A 61 -7.46 -5.43 -6.85
CA ALA A 61 -7.42 -3.97 -6.75
C ALA A 61 -5.98 -3.43 -6.79
N MET A 62 -5.03 -4.08 -6.12
CA MET A 62 -3.61 -3.71 -6.19
C MET A 62 -3.03 -3.90 -7.59
N TRP A 63 -3.43 -4.94 -8.32
CA TRP A 63 -3.09 -5.13 -9.73
C TRP A 63 -3.58 -3.98 -10.61
N VAL A 64 -4.82 -3.52 -10.41
CA VAL A 64 -5.35 -2.35 -11.14
C VAL A 64 -4.47 -1.12 -10.90
N LEU A 65 -4.03 -0.86 -9.67
CA LEU A 65 -3.13 0.26 -9.37
C LEU A 65 -1.78 0.12 -10.07
N VAL A 66 -1.17 -1.07 -10.05
CA VAL A 66 0.11 -1.34 -10.71
C VAL A 66 0.00 -1.20 -12.24
N VAL A 67 -1.06 -1.73 -12.84
CA VAL A 67 -1.30 -1.61 -14.29
C VAL A 67 -1.55 -0.15 -14.67
N ALA A 68 -2.36 0.58 -13.89
CA ALA A 68 -2.58 2.01 -14.11
C ALA A 68 -1.27 2.80 -14.00
N ALA A 69 -0.43 2.50 -13.00
CA ALA A 69 0.89 3.10 -12.85
C ALA A 69 1.80 2.82 -14.05
N ALA A 70 1.79 1.59 -14.59
CA ALA A 70 2.57 1.23 -15.78
C ALA A 70 2.09 2.02 -17.01
N VAL A 71 0.78 2.06 -17.27
CA VAL A 71 0.19 2.83 -18.39
C VAL A 71 0.52 4.31 -18.27
N LEU A 72 0.36 4.89 -17.09
CA LEU A 72 0.66 6.30 -16.84
C LEU A 72 2.16 6.60 -16.94
N THR A 73 3.03 5.66 -16.59
CA THR A 73 4.49 5.78 -16.78
C THR A 73 4.83 5.83 -18.26
N VAL A 74 4.28 4.94 -19.09
CA VAL A 74 4.47 4.95 -20.55
C VAL A 74 3.96 6.27 -21.15
N ARG A 75 2.78 6.75 -20.72
CA ARG A 75 2.22 8.03 -21.16
C ARG A 75 3.12 9.21 -20.76
N ALA A 76 3.58 9.25 -19.51
CA ALA A 76 4.47 10.30 -19.03
C ALA A 76 5.78 10.34 -19.81
N ARG A 77 6.36 9.17 -20.13
CA ARG A 77 7.56 9.07 -20.96
C ARG A 77 7.34 9.61 -22.36
N ARG A 78 6.25 9.22 -23.03
CA ARG A 78 5.90 9.70 -24.39
C ARG A 78 5.68 11.20 -24.45
N GLN A 79 5.26 11.81 -23.33
CA GLN A 79 5.03 13.25 -23.20
C GLN A 79 6.27 14.03 -22.74
N GLY A 80 7.42 13.37 -22.52
CA GLY A 80 8.61 14.03 -21.96
C GLY A 80 8.44 14.48 -20.50
N ARG A 81 7.49 13.89 -19.76
CA ARG A 81 7.12 14.27 -18.38
C ARG A 81 7.62 13.30 -17.33
N LEU A 82 8.54 12.40 -17.67
CA LEU A 82 9.16 11.50 -16.70
C LEU A 82 10.39 12.19 -16.09
N SER A 83 10.41 12.35 -14.77
CA SER A 83 11.55 12.94 -14.06
C SER A 83 12.82 12.09 -14.26
N ALA A 84 13.96 12.73 -14.47
CA ALA A 84 15.26 12.05 -14.49
C ALA A 84 15.81 11.71 -13.08
N SER A 85 15.27 12.34 -12.03
CA SER A 85 15.75 12.13 -10.66
C SER A 85 15.15 10.85 -10.08
N TRP A 86 16.01 9.92 -9.67
CA TRP A 86 15.58 8.70 -8.97
C TRP A 86 14.92 9.00 -7.61
N ARG A 87 15.34 10.09 -6.94
CA ARG A 87 14.77 10.55 -5.66
C ARG A 87 13.31 10.98 -5.82
N PHE A 88 12.98 11.57 -6.96
CA PHE A 88 11.60 11.93 -7.29
C PHE A 88 10.70 10.70 -7.31
N HIS A 89 11.11 9.65 -8.04
CA HIS A 89 10.32 8.41 -8.16
C HIS A 89 10.28 7.63 -6.85
N THR A 90 11.43 7.41 -6.22
CA THR A 90 11.54 6.64 -4.98
C THR A 90 10.77 7.31 -3.85
N GLY A 91 10.84 8.64 -3.75
CA GLY A 91 10.07 9.39 -2.76
C GLY A 91 8.56 9.22 -2.94
N LEU A 92 8.07 9.23 -4.18
CA LEU A 92 6.65 9.00 -4.47
C LEU A 92 6.22 7.55 -4.24
N VAL A 93 7.07 6.57 -4.52
CA VAL A 93 6.80 5.16 -4.21
C VAL A 93 6.66 4.97 -2.71
N LEU A 94 7.59 5.48 -1.91
CA LEU A 94 7.53 5.41 -0.44
C LEU A 94 6.30 6.13 0.12
N ALA A 95 5.99 7.32 -0.42
CA ALA A 95 4.81 8.07 -0.01
C ALA A 95 3.51 7.35 -0.38
N GLY A 96 3.43 6.76 -1.58
CA GLY A 96 2.29 5.96 -2.03
C GLY A 96 2.06 4.74 -1.15
N TRP A 97 3.13 4.01 -0.83
CA TRP A 97 3.06 2.88 0.11
C TRP A 97 2.54 3.35 1.47
N GLY A 98 3.19 4.36 2.06
CA GLY A 98 2.79 4.86 3.38
C GLY A 98 1.34 5.34 3.41
N VAL A 99 0.85 6.01 2.36
CA VAL A 99 -0.56 6.43 2.26
C VAL A 99 -1.49 5.22 2.18
N PHE A 100 -1.15 4.20 1.38
CA PHE A 100 -1.91 2.97 1.33
C PHE A 100 -2.07 2.38 2.73
N ASN A 101 -0.97 2.17 3.46
CA ASN A 101 -1.01 1.62 4.80
C ASN A 101 -1.80 2.50 5.80
N VAL A 102 -1.69 3.84 5.72
CA VAL A 102 -2.48 4.72 6.60
C VAL A 102 -3.97 4.54 6.33
N VAL A 103 -4.38 4.51 5.06
CA VAL A 103 -5.79 4.33 4.70
C VAL A 103 -6.28 2.96 5.12
N GLU A 104 -5.51 1.92 4.81
CA GLU A 104 -5.76 0.54 5.21
C GLU A 104 -5.94 0.45 6.74
N GLY A 105 -4.95 0.86 7.52
CA GLY A 105 -4.99 0.72 8.96
C GLY A 105 -6.07 1.58 9.63
N LEU A 106 -6.35 2.78 9.13
CA LEU A 106 -7.44 3.60 9.68
C LEU A 106 -8.81 3.03 9.33
N VAL A 107 -9.01 2.59 8.09
CA VAL A 107 -10.32 2.11 7.64
C VAL A 107 -10.58 0.71 8.19
N ASN A 108 -9.69 -0.25 7.97
CA ASN A 108 -9.96 -1.64 8.30
C ASN A 108 -9.66 -1.97 9.75
N HIS A 109 -8.56 -1.48 10.31
CA HIS A 109 -8.19 -1.81 11.69
C HIS A 109 -8.88 -0.93 12.71
N GLN A 110 -9.17 0.34 12.41
CA GLN A 110 -9.73 1.28 13.39
C GLN A 110 -11.23 1.55 13.20
N LEU A 111 -11.68 1.85 11.98
CA LEU A 111 -13.08 2.20 11.73
C LEU A 111 -13.98 0.97 11.58
N LEU A 112 -13.58 0.01 10.74
CA LEU A 112 -14.38 -1.17 10.41
C LEU A 112 -14.10 -2.35 11.35
N GLN A 113 -12.90 -2.42 11.94
CA GLN A 113 -12.45 -3.51 12.83
C GLN A 113 -12.62 -4.90 12.18
N ILE A 114 -12.35 -5.00 10.87
CA ILE A 114 -12.52 -6.24 10.11
C ILE A 114 -11.29 -7.15 10.15
N HIS A 115 -10.13 -6.57 10.46
CA HIS A 115 -8.90 -7.26 10.82
C HIS A 115 -7.95 -6.34 11.61
N HIS A 116 -6.99 -6.94 12.30
CA HIS A 116 -5.88 -6.26 12.97
C HIS A 116 -4.55 -6.85 12.54
N VAL A 117 -3.45 -6.10 12.65
CA VAL A 117 -2.13 -6.50 12.14
C VAL A 117 -1.66 -7.86 12.69
N ARG A 118 -2.00 -8.17 13.95
CA ARG A 118 -1.72 -9.45 14.62
C ARG A 118 -3.00 -10.10 15.14
N ASP A 119 -4.00 -10.27 14.27
CA ASP A 119 -5.24 -10.98 14.58
C ASP A 119 -5.01 -12.41 15.08
N ASP A 120 -3.96 -13.07 14.59
CA ASP A 120 -3.53 -14.37 15.06
C ASP A 120 -3.25 -14.43 16.58
N LEU A 121 -2.94 -13.29 17.19
CA LEU A 121 -2.73 -13.10 18.64
C LEU A 121 -3.94 -12.47 19.35
N GLY A 122 -5.07 -12.31 18.67
CA GLY A 122 -6.28 -11.66 19.20
C GLY A 122 -6.32 -10.14 19.01
N GLY A 123 -5.57 -9.59 18.05
CA GLY A 123 -5.62 -8.18 17.67
C GLY A 123 -5.09 -7.17 18.72
N PRO A 124 -3.85 -7.29 19.23
CA PRO A 124 -3.32 -6.31 20.18
C PRO A 124 -3.11 -4.94 19.52
N LEU A 125 -3.76 -3.89 20.06
CA LEU A 125 -3.75 -2.51 19.54
C LEU A 125 -2.35 -1.94 19.27
N ALA A 126 -1.34 -2.35 20.03
CA ALA A 126 0.03 -1.87 19.87
C ALA A 126 0.59 -2.16 18.46
N TRP A 127 0.18 -3.25 17.82
CA TRP A 127 0.63 -3.60 16.47
C TRP A 127 0.00 -2.69 15.41
N ASP A 128 -1.28 -2.36 15.54
CA ASP A 128 -1.95 -1.41 14.63
C ASP A 128 -1.35 -0.01 14.76
N LEU A 129 -1.07 0.44 15.99
CA LEU A 129 -0.42 1.73 16.23
C LEU A 129 1.02 1.73 15.68
N GLY A 130 1.76 0.63 15.82
CA GLY A 130 3.08 0.47 15.24
C GLY A 130 3.04 0.52 13.70
N PHE A 131 2.05 -0.15 13.09
CA PHE A 131 1.82 -0.11 11.65
C PHE A 131 1.50 1.30 11.17
N LEU A 132 0.57 2.01 11.82
CA LEU A 132 0.26 3.41 11.50
C LEU A 132 1.48 4.33 11.69
N GLY A 133 2.24 4.15 12.77
CA GLY A 133 3.46 4.89 13.04
C GLY A 133 4.51 4.73 11.93
N LEU A 134 4.81 3.48 11.55
CA LEU A 134 5.70 3.18 10.43
C LEU A 134 5.19 3.78 9.11
N SER A 135 3.88 3.76 8.90
CA SER A 135 3.24 4.27 7.69
C SER A 135 3.38 5.78 7.56
N VAL A 136 3.17 6.52 8.65
CA VAL A 136 3.41 7.97 8.70
C VAL A 136 4.89 8.29 8.45
N LEU A 137 5.82 7.49 8.98
CA LEU A 137 7.25 7.65 8.71
C LEU A 137 7.59 7.40 7.22
N LEU A 138 6.98 6.40 6.59
CA LEU A 138 7.12 6.15 5.15
C LEU A 138 6.62 7.34 4.32
N VAL A 139 5.46 7.91 4.68
CA VAL A 139 4.92 9.11 4.03
C VAL A 139 5.87 10.30 4.19
N ALA A 140 6.33 10.57 5.41
CA ALA A 140 7.20 11.70 5.70
C ALA A 140 8.56 11.57 4.97
N ALA A 141 9.21 10.41 5.07
CA ALA A 141 10.47 10.14 4.41
C ALA A 141 10.34 10.20 2.88
N GLY A 142 9.28 9.59 2.33
CA GLY A 142 8.97 9.62 0.91
C GLY A 142 8.74 11.05 0.40
N TRP A 143 7.97 11.85 1.14
CA TRP A 143 7.73 13.26 0.80
C TRP A 143 9.01 14.10 0.82
N LEU A 144 9.86 13.94 1.84
CA LEU A 144 11.14 14.65 1.93
C LEU A 144 12.06 14.28 0.76
N LEU A 145 12.15 13.00 0.41
CA LEU A 145 12.96 12.52 -0.72
C LEU A 145 12.42 13.03 -2.06
N PHE A 146 11.10 13.00 -2.25
CA PHE A 146 10.43 13.56 -3.42
C PHE A 146 10.74 15.06 -3.59
N ARG A 147 10.69 15.84 -2.50
CA ARG A 147 11.01 17.28 -2.53
C ARG A 147 12.45 17.54 -2.95
N GLN A 148 13.41 16.71 -2.53
CA GLN A 148 14.79 16.79 -2.99
C GLN A 148 14.89 16.50 -4.50
N GLY A 149 14.27 15.41 -4.97
CA GLY A 149 14.26 15.06 -6.39
C GLY A 149 13.58 16.09 -7.29
N LYS A 150 12.57 16.81 -6.77
CA LYS A 150 11.94 17.94 -7.47
C LYS A 150 12.89 19.14 -7.64
N ARG A 151 13.81 19.36 -6.70
CA ARG A 151 14.83 20.43 -6.79
C ARG A 151 15.93 20.08 -7.78
N GLU A 152 16.24 18.79 -7.94
CA GLU A 152 17.22 18.29 -8.91
C GLU A 152 16.75 18.40 -10.38
N ASN A 153 15.43 18.55 -10.61
CA ASN A 153 14.85 18.79 -11.94
C ASN A 153 14.09 20.14 -12.00
N PRO A 154 14.78 21.30 -11.93
CA PRO A 154 14.10 22.59 -12.05
C PRO A 154 13.63 22.91 -13.48
N ALA A 155 14.17 22.25 -14.51
CA ALA A 155 13.93 22.58 -15.91
C ALA A 155 13.80 21.32 -16.79
N SER A 156 12.54 20.97 -17.12
CA SER A 156 12.16 20.20 -18.31
C SER A 156 10.83 20.73 -18.85
#